data_AF-C5T1E7-F1
#
_entry.id   AF-C5T1E7-F1
#
_cell.length_a   1.000
_cell.length_b   1.000
_cell.length_c   1.000
_cell.angle_alpha   90.00
_cell.angle_beta   90.00
_cell.angle_gamma   90.00
#
_symmetry.space_group_name_H-M   'P 1'
#
loop_
_entity.id
_entity.type
_entity.pdbx_description
1 polymer ?
#
loop_
_entity_poly.entity_id
_entity_poly.type
_entity_poly.pdbx_seq_one_letter_code
_entity_poly.pdbx_strand_id
1 'polypeptide(L)'
;MLLVARAVLASMVIYGPLLLLVALAYAPLHHFSLAVLALAPLLALQLILCLLLGYLLAILAAALRDTVQLVGFLLSVGIYLTPILFPLSLFPENWRWVLWLNPATALVLGYQQVLLLGAWPPASVWLVGLLWLAGLALALNLVVERSRDQLVDWL
;
A
#
# COMPACT_ATOMS: atom_id res chain seq x y z
N MET A 1 7.32 16.86 -6.09
CA MET A 1 7.69 15.68 -5.28
C MET A 1 7.63 15.94 -3.77
N LEU A 2 8.25 17.01 -3.24
CA LEU A 2 8.23 17.31 -1.79
C LEU A 2 6.82 17.36 -1.14
N LEU A 3 5.81 17.86 -1.85
CA LEU A 3 4.44 17.96 -1.33
C LEU A 3 3.80 16.58 -1.07
N VAL A 4 4.05 15.61 -1.96
CA VAL A 4 3.56 14.22 -1.80
C VAL A 4 4.26 13.55 -0.61
N ALA A 5 5.58 13.67 -0.52
CA ALA A 5 6.34 13.12 0.60
C ALA A 5 5.80 13.64 1.94
N ARG A 6 5.57 14.95 2.02
CA ARG A 6 4.99 15.60 3.20
C ARG A 6 3.60 15.08 3.54
N ALA A 7 2.73 14.89 2.54
CA ALA A 7 1.38 14.38 2.76
C ALA A 7 1.38 12.93 3.29
N VAL A 8 2.23 12.08 2.71
CA VAL A 8 2.36 10.67 3.16
C VAL A 8 2.95 10.62 4.57
N LEU A 9 4.00 11.39 4.85
CA LEU A 9 4.60 11.47 6.19
C LEU A 9 3.62 12.04 7.22
N ALA A 10 2.84 13.07 6.88
CA ALA A 10 1.80 13.61 7.75
C ALA A 10 0.75 12.53 8.08
N SER A 11 0.33 11.75 7.09
CA SER A 11 -0.59 10.62 7.32
C SER A 11 0.03 9.57 8.25
N MET A 12 1.33 9.27 8.09
CA MET A 12 2.05 8.34 8.96
C MET A 12 2.15 8.87 10.40
N VAL A 13 2.32 10.17 10.59
CA VAL A 13 2.34 10.80 11.92
C VAL A 13 0.96 10.76 12.58
N ILE A 14 -0.12 10.85 11.79
CA ILE A 14 -1.49 10.79 12.30
C ILE A 14 -1.90 9.35 12.67
N TYR A 15 -1.69 8.40 11.75
CA TYR A 15 -2.15 7.02 11.93
C TYR A 15 -1.12 6.10 12.59
N GLY A 16 0.17 6.45 12.54
CA GLY A 16 1.26 5.68 13.14
C GLY A 16 1.12 5.49 14.66
N PRO A 17 0.83 6.53 15.45
CA PRO A 17 0.59 6.39 16.89
C PRO A 17 -0.58 5.46 17.19
N LEU A 18 -1.67 5.53 16.42
CA LEU A 18 -2.80 4.62 16.56
C LEU A 18 -2.37 3.17 16.29
N LEU A 19 -1.62 2.93 15.21
CA LEU A 19 -1.10 1.60 14.87
C LEU A 19 -0.15 1.06 15.95
N LEU A 20 0.70 1.91 16.53
CA LEU A 20 1.58 1.56 17.65
C LEU A 20 0.77 1.21 18.91
N LEU A 21 -0.27 1.99 19.23
CA LEU A 21 -1.15 1.70 20.35
C LEU A 21 -1.87 0.36 20.17
N VAL A 22 -2.39 0.09 18.96
CA VAL A 22 -2.99 -1.21 18.64
C VAL A 22 -1.96 -2.34 18.79
N ALA A 23 -0.75 -2.16 18.26
CA ALA A 23 0.31 -3.16 18.39
C ALA A 23 0.66 -3.46 19.86
N LEU A 24 0.77 -2.42 20.70
CA LEU A 24 1.04 -2.55 22.13
C LEU A 24 -0.12 -3.18 22.90
N ALA A 25 -1.37 -2.88 22.53
CA ALA A 25 -2.54 -3.48 23.14
C ALA A 25 -2.66 -4.99 22.83
N TYR A 26 -2.26 -5.40 21.62
CA TYR A 26 -2.31 -6.81 21.18
C TYR A 26 -1.05 -7.62 21.55
N ALA A 27 0.09 -6.98 21.84
CA ALA A 27 1.33 -7.69 22.18
C ALA A 27 1.21 -8.62 23.42
N PRO A 28 0.53 -8.25 24.53
CA PRO A 28 0.31 -9.15 25.66
C PRO A 28 -0.62 -10.31 25.32
N LEU A 29 -1.62 -10.08 24.45
CA LEU A 29 -2.59 -11.11 24.03
C LEU A 29 -1.92 -12.24 23.24
N HIS A 30 -0.85 -11.90 22.52
CA HIS A 30 -0.08 -12.84 21.68
C HIS A 30 1.26 -13.26 22.31
N HIS A 31 1.42 -13.12 23.64
CA HIS A 31 2.62 -13.54 24.38
C HIS A 31 3.94 -12.98 23.83
N PHE A 32 3.95 -11.75 23.31
CA PHE A 32 5.13 -11.16 22.65
C PHE A 32 5.68 -12.03 21.51
N SER A 33 4.79 -12.65 20.73
CA SER A 33 5.12 -13.37 19.50
C SER A 33 6.06 -12.57 18.60
N LEU A 34 7.05 -13.26 18.01
CA LEU A 34 7.93 -12.72 16.96
C LEU A 34 7.14 -12.11 15.79
N ALA A 35 5.87 -12.49 15.60
CA ALA A 35 4.99 -11.91 14.60
C ALA A 35 4.84 -10.39 14.77
N VAL A 36 4.86 -9.84 15.99
CA VAL A 36 4.73 -8.39 16.21
C VAL A 36 5.89 -7.63 15.54
N LEU A 37 7.06 -8.24 15.43
CA LEU A 37 8.20 -7.64 14.70
C LEU A 37 7.92 -7.48 13.20
N ALA A 38 7.01 -8.27 12.62
CA ALA A 38 6.61 -8.14 11.22
C ALA A 38 5.82 -6.85 10.94
N LEU A 39 5.29 -6.16 11.97
CA LEU A 39 4.62 -4.87 11.78
C LEU A 39 5.56 -3.81 11.23
N ALA A 40 6.82 -3.77 11.70
CA ALA A 40 7.80 -2.80 11.24
C ALA A 40 8.09 -2.90 9.72
N PRO A 41 8.44 -4.09 9.17
CA PRO A 41 8.61 -4.24 7.72
C PRO A 41 7.30 -4.08 6.94
N LEU A 42 6.13 -4.43 7.48
CA LEU A 42 4.84 -4.15 6.85
C LEU A 42 4.57 -2.64 6.74
N LEU A 43 4.86 -1.87 7.79
CA LEU A 43 4.74 -0.41 7.80
C LEU A 43 5.72 0.25 6.83
N ALA A 44 6.96 -0.25 6.75
CA ALA A 44 7.92 0.23 5.76
C ALA A 44 7.44 -0.05 4.33
N LEU A 45 6.93 -1.26 4.07
CA LEU A 45 6.35 -1.64 2.79
C LEU A 45 5.17 -0.73 2.42
N GLN A 46 4.24 -0.49 3.35
CA GLN A 46 3.12 0.43 3.16
C GLN A 46 3.59 1.85 2.83
N LEU A 47 4.55 2.38 3.59
CA LEU A 47 5.08 3.72 3.40
C LEU A 47 5.67 3.90 1.99
N ILE A 48 6.50 2.95 1.56
CA ILE A 48 7.15 3.01 0.24
C ILE A 48 6.10 2.86 -0.88
N LEU A 49 5.14 1.94 -0.74
CA LEU A 49 4.05 1.79 -1.70
C LEU A 49 3.23 3.08 -1.84
N CYS A 50 2.86 3.71 -0.72
CA CYS A 50 2.13 4.97 -0.72
C CYS A 50 2.94 6.11 -1.35
N LEU A 51 4.26 6.16 -1.13
CA LEU A 51 5.13 7.15 -1.76
C LEU A 51 5.21 6.96 -3.27
N LEU A 52 5.45 5.73 -3.74
CA LEU A 52 5.56 5.42 -5.18
C LEU A 52 4.24 5.71 -5.91
N LEU A 53 3.12 5.25 -5.36
CA LEU A 53 1.78 5.55 -5.90
C LEU A 53 1.50 7.05 -5.87
N GLY A 54 1.76 7.71 -4.74
CA GLY A 54 1.54 9.15 -4.60
C GLY A 54 2.35 9.98 -5.61
N TYR A 55 3.61 9.61 -5.85
CA TYR A 55 4.44 10.30 -6.84
C TYR A 55 3.95 10.07 -8.27
N LEU A 56 3.60 8.82 -8.61
CA LEU A 56 3.08 8.48 -9.93
C LEU A 56 1.77 9.25 -10.20
N LEU A 57 0.84 9.20 -9.25
CA LEU A 57 -0.45 9.89 -9.36
C LEU A 57 -0.30 11.40 -9.38
N ALA A 58 0.68 11.97 -8.66
CA ALA A 58 0.93 13.41 -8.70
C ALA A 58 1.42 13.88 -10.08
N ILE A 59 2.27 13.10 -10.75
CA ILE A 59 2.72 13.41 -12.12
C ILE A 59 1.53 13.29 -13.08
N LEU A 60 0.75 12.20 -12.98
CA LEU A 60 -0.43 11.99 -13.81
C LEU A 60 -1.51 13.07 -13.59
N ALA A 61 -1.74 13.50 -12.36
CA ALA A 61 -2.69 14.56 -12.05
C ALA A 61 -2.25 15.94 -12.57
N ALA A 62 -0.94 16.19 -12.66
CA ALA A 62 -0.41 17.40 -13.28
C ALA A 62 -0.58 17.39 -14.81
N ALA A 63 -0.47 16.22 -15.45
CA ALA A 63 -0.67 16.06 -16.89
C ALA A 63 -2.16 16.00 -17.29
N LEU A 64 -3.00 15.34 -16.48
CA LEU A 64 -4.40 15.03 -16.76
C LEU A 64 -5.26 15.37 -15.54
N ARG A 65 -6.14 16.37 -15.67
CA ARG A 65 -7.03 16.82 -14.59
C ARG A 65 -7.99 15.74 -14.08
N ASP A 66 -8.42 14.85 -14.97
CA ASP A 66 -9.39 13.78 -14.65
C ASP A 66 -8.82 12.67 -13.76
N THR A 67 -7.48 12.61 -13.63
CA THR A 67 -6.79 11.60 -12.79
C THR A 67 -7.29 11.66 -11.35
N VAL A 68 -7.51 12.86 -10.79
CA VAL A 68 -7.91 13.01 -9.39
C VAL A 68 -9.29 12.41 -9.14
N GLN A 69 -10.23 12.65 -10.05
CA GLN A 69 -11.59 12.10 -9.93
C GLN A 69 -11.59 10.58 -10.12
N LEU A 70 -10.84 10.08 -11.10
CA LEU A 70 -10.70 8.65 -11.36
C LEU A 70 -10.09 7.92 -10.16
N VAL A 71 -9.01 8.46 -9.59
CA VAL A 71 -8.35 7.90 -8.40
C VAL A 71 -9.31 7.86 -7.22
N GLY A 72 -10.09 8.93 -7.00
CA GLY A 72 -11.10 8.95 -5.93
C GLY A 72 -12.09 7.80 -6.05
N PHE A 73 -12.64 7.60 -7.26
CA PHE A 73 -13.54 6.48 -7.55
C PHE A 73 -12.86 5.12 -7.35
N LEU A 74 -11.65 4.94 -7.87
CA LEU A 74 -10.89 3.69 -7.75
C LEU A 74 -10.57 3.35 -6.29
N LEU A 75 -10.26 4.34 -5.45
CA LEU A 75 -10.05 4.10 -4.01
C LEU A 75 -11.34 3.69 -3.32
N SER A 76 -12.49 4.30 -3.66
CA SER A 76 -13.80 3.90 -3.12
C SER A 76 -14.15 2.45 -3.48
N VAL A 77 -13.94 2.04 -4.74
CA VAL A 77 -14.14 0.65 -5.16
C VAL A 77 -13.06 -0.27 -4.58
N GLY A 78 -11.83 0.24 -4.42
CA GLY A 78 -10.67 -0.49 -3.92
C GLY A 78 -10.86 -1.08 -2.52
N ILE A 79 -11.64 -0.41 -1.66
CA ILE A 79 -12.01 -0.94 -0.33
C ILE A 79 -12.82 -2.24 -0.45
N TYR A 80 -13.70 -2.33 -1.45
CA TYR A 80 -14.46 -3.56 -1.73
C TYR A 80 -13.66 -4.60 -2.51
N LEU A 81 -12.56 -4.22 -3.16
CA LEU A 81 -11.63 -5.12 -3.84
C LEU A 81 -10.47 -5.58 -2.95
N THR A 82 -10.53 -5.30 -1.65
CA THR A 82 -9.57 -5.76 -0.64
C THR A 82 -10.30 -6.60 0.39
N PRO A 83 -9.64 -7.62 0.97
CA PRO A 83 -10.23 -8.46 2.01
C PRO A 83 -10.25 -7.74 3.37
N ILE A 84 -10.73 -6.48 3.40
CA ILE A 84 -10.89 -5.68 4.62
C ILE A 84 -12.22 -6.00 5.30
N LEU A 85 -13.30 -6.03 4.52
CA LEU A 85 -14.66 -6.23 5.02
C LEU A 85 -15.04 -7.70 5.14
N PHE A 86 -14.34 -8.59 4.43
CA PHE A 86 -14.64 -10.01 4.36
C PHE A 86 -13.35 -10.83 4.28
N PRO A 87 -13.34 -12.06 4.84
CA PRO A 87 -12.22 -12.97 4.71
C PRO A 87 -12.11 -13.50 3.27
N LEU A 88 -10.88 -13.77 2.86
CA LEU A 88 -10.55 -14.25 1.50
C LEU A 88 -11.20 -15.60 1.16
N SER A 89 -11.57 -16.40 2.17
CA SER A 89 -12.25 -17.68 2.01
C SER A 89 -13.67 -17.59 1.44
N LEU A 90 -14.34 -16.43 1.59
CA LEU A 90 -15.68 -16.21 1.04
C LEU A 90 -15.66 -15.99 -0.48
N PHE A 91 -14.50 -15.66 -1.06
CA PHE A 91 -14.37 -15.47 -2.49
C PHE A 91 -14.21 -16.82 -3.22
N PRO A 92 -14.89 -17.01 -4.37
CA PRO A 92 -14.72 -18.20 -5.20
C PRO A 92 -13.25 -18.38 -5.59
N GLU A 93 -12.77 -19.62 -5.60
CA GLU A 93 -11.36 -19.96 -5.88
C GLU A 93 -10.83 -19.32 -7.16
N ASN A 94 -11.62 -19.36 -8.22
CA ASN A 94 -11.27 -18.86 -9.54
C ASN A 94 -11.12 -17.34 -9.61
N TRP A 95 -11.59 -16.59 -8.61
CA TRP A 95 -11.61 -15.12 -8.59
C TRP A 95 -10.71 -14.51 -7.51
N ARG A 96 -10.12 -15.33 -6.63
CA ARG A 96 -9.24 -14.85 -5.54
C ARG A 96 -8.04 -14.06 -6.06
N TRP A 97 -7.52 -14.40 -7.25
CA TRP A 97 -6.39 -13.70 -7.86
C TRP A 97 -6.67 -12.22 -8.15
N VAL A 98 -7.93 -11.84 -8.39
CA VAL A 98 -8.32 -10.45 -8.64
C VAL A 98 -8.06 -9.57 -7.42
N LEU A 99 -8.22 -10.11 -6.21
CA LEU A 99 -7.91 -9.37 -4.98
C LEU A 99 -6.42 -9.01 -4.89
N TRP A 100 -5.54 -9.85 -5.43
CA TRP A 100 -4.09 -9.61 -5.42
C TRP A 100 -3.64 -8.54 -6.44
N LEU A 101 -4.51 -8.12 -7.36
CA LEU A 101 -4.29 -6.95 -8.21
C LEU A 101 -4.37 -5.64 -7.43
N ASN A 102 -4.90 -5.64 -6.21
CA ASN A 102 -4.87 -4.46 -5.38
C ASN A 102 -3.57 -4.45 -4.53
N PRO A 103 -2.71 -3.42 -4.65
CA PRO A 103 -1.47 -3.33 -3.85
C PRO A 103 -1.73 -3.31 -2.34
N ALA A 104 -2.91 -2.89 -1.89
CA ALA A 104 -3.28 -2.89 -0.48
C ALA A 104 -3.61 -4.29 0.06
N THR A 105 -3.93 -5.27 -0.78
CA THR A 105 -4.36 -6.61 -0.33
C THR A 105 -3.27 -7.32 0.47
N ALA A 106 -2.02 -7.25 0.01
CA ALA A 106 -0.89 -7.86 0.72
C ALA A 106 -0.73 -7.25 2.13
N LEU A 107 -0.84 -5.92 2.23
CA LEU A 107 -0.74 -5.21 3.51
C LEU A 107 -1.86 -5.60 4.46
N VAL A 108 -3.10 -5.59 3.99
CA VAL A 108 -4.28 -5.95 4.79
C VAL A 108 -4.16 -7.36 5.36
N LEU A 109 -3.79 -8.33 4.52
CA LEU A 109 -3.58 -9.71 4.97
C LEU A 109 -2.42 -9.82 5.97
N GLY A 110 -1.33 -9.07 5.75
CA GLY A 110 -0.20 -9.01 6.68
C GLY A 110 -0.61 -8.48 8.05
N TYR A 111 -1.36 -7.37 8.10
CA TYR A 111 -1.86 -6.81 9.35
C TYR A 111 -2.84 -7.75 10.05
N GLN A 112 -3.73 -8.42 9.32
CA GLN A 112 -4.65 -9.39 9.91
C GLN A 112 -3.91 -10.58 10.53
N GLN A 113 -2.89 -11.12 9.85
CA GLN A 113 -2.08 -12.23 10.38
C GLN A 113 -1.36 -11.84 11.68
N VAL A 114 -0.76 -10.66 11.72
CA VAL A 114 0.01 -10.23 12.89
C VAL A 114 -0.90 -9.80 14.04
N LEU A 115 -1.91 -8.99 13.78
CA LEU A 115 -2.75 -8.40 14.83
C LEU A 115 -3.84 -9.35 15.33
N LEU A 116 -4.50 -10.09 14.43
CA LEU A 116 -5.61 -10.97 14.81
C LEU A 116 -5.12 -12.36 15.21
N LEU A 117 -4.19 -12.92 14.44
CA LEU A 117 -3.75 -14.32 14.60
C LEU A 117 -2.42 -14.45 15.38
N GLY A 118 -1.71 -13.34 15.62
CA GLY A 118 -0.40 -13.39 16.28
C GLY A 118 0.65 -14.16 15.49
N ALA A 119 0.42 -14.37 14.19
CA ALA A 119 1.21 -15.23 13.32
C ALA A 119 2.01 -14.40 12.30
N TRP A 120 3.15 -14.95 11.89
CA TRP A 120 3.98 -14.31 10.87
C TRP A 120 3.25 -14.32 9.51
N PRO A 121 3.22 -13.20 8.75
CA PRO A 121 2.57 -13.15 7.46
C PRO A 121 3.14 -14.18 6.47
N PRO A 122 2.30 -14.84 5.66
CA PRO A 122 2.75 -15.83 4.70
C PRO A 122 3.66 -15.21 3.64
N ALA A 123 4.51 -16.03 3.02
CA ALA A 123 5.46 -15.59 1.99
C ALA A 123 4.79 -14.85 0.81
N SER A 124 3.54 -15.21 0.48
CA SER A 124 2.76 -14.54 -0.57
C SER A 124 2.56 -13.05 -0.33
N VAL A 125 2.37 -12.62 0.92
CA VAL A 125 2.24 -11.20 1.28
C VAL A 125 3.50 -10.44 0.91
N TRP A 126 4.66 -10.98 1.27
CA TRP A 126 5.95 -10.36 0.98
C TRP A 126 6.27 -10.36 -0.51
N LEU A 127 6.06 -11.49 -1.20
CA LEU A 127 6.31 -11.60 -2.63
C LEU A 127 5.44 -10.63 -3.44
N VAL A 128 4.13 -10.60 -3.20
CA VAL A 128 3.24 -9.70 -3.92
C VAL A 128 3.51 -8.23 -3.56
N GLY A 129 3.82 -7.94 -2.30
CA GLY A 129 4.25 -6.60 -1.88
C GLY A 129 5.51 -6.14 -2.62
N LEU A 130 6.52 -6.99 -2.73
CA LEU A 130 7.76 -6.70 -3.46
C LEU A 130 7.53 -6.56 -4.97
N LEU A 131 6.66 -7.39 -5.57
CA LEU A 131 6.27 -7.25 -6.97
C LEU A 131 5.60 -5.91 -7.25
N TRP A 132 4.69 -5.46 -6.38
CA TRP A 132 4.07 -4.14 -6.47
C TRP A 132 5.09 -3.02 -6.31
N LEU A 133 6.01 -3.14 -5.35
CA LEU A 133 7.10 -2.17 -5.19
C LEU A 133 7.94 -2.06 -6.46
N ALA A 134 8.39 -3.19 -7.01
CA ALA A 134 9.19 -3.21 -8.22
C ALA A 134 8.42 -2.63 -9.42
N GLY A 135 7.17 -3.05 -9.61
CA GLY A 135 6.32 -2.56 -10.69
C GLY A 135 6.06 -1.06 -10.61
N LEU A 136 5.75 -0.53 -9.42
CA LEU A 136 5.52 0.89 -9.21
C LEU A 136 6.80 1.72 -9.33
N ALA A 137 7.94 1.21 -8.85
CA ALA A 137 9.22 1.86 -9.00
C ALA A 137 9.62 1.97 -10.49
N LEU A 138 9.45 0.89 -11.26
CA LEU A 138 9.68 0.90 -12.70
C LEU A 138 8.73 1.85 -13.42
N ALA A 139 7.43 1.80 -13.12
CA ALA A 139 6.43 2.70 -13.70
C ALA A 139 6.75 4.16 -13.40
N LEU A 140 7.13 4.48 -12.16
CA LEU A 140 7.54 5.83 -11.77
C LEU A 140 8.80 6.26 -12.53
N ASN A 141 9.81 5.39 -12.65
CA ASN A 141 11.03 5.72 -13.40
C ASN A 141 10.72 6.07 -14.85
N LEU A 142 9.94 5.23 -15.53
CA LEU A 142 9.54 5.45 -16.93
C LEU A 142 8.73 6.74 -17.13
N VAL A 143 7.80 7.02 -16.21
CA VAL A 143 6.98 8.24 -16.27
C VAL A 143 7.82 9.49 -16.00
N VAL A 144 8.77 9.42 -15.06
CA VAL A 144 9.69 10.54 -14.77
C VAL A 144 10.62 10.81 -15.94
N GLU A 145 11.20 9.78 -16.56
CA GLU A 145 12.04 9.91 -17.74
C GLU A 145 11.28 10.60 -18.89
N ARG A 146 10.09 10.08 -19.24
CA ARG A 146 9.25 10.69 -20.28
C ARG A 146 8.82 12.12 -19.99
N SER A 147 8.55 12.43 -18.72
CA SER A 147 8.16 13.78 -18.32
C SER A 147 9.33 14.77 -18.41
N ARG A 148 10.58 14.29 -18.26
CA ARG A 148 11.78 15.13 -18.43
C ARG A 148 12.06 15.44 -19.89
N ASP A 149 11.92 14.45 -20.77
CA ASP A 149 12.14 14.63 -22.20
C ASP A 149 11.20 15.71 -22.77
N GLN A 150 9.93 15.68 -22.38
CA GLN A 150 8.94 16.68 -22.80
C GLN A 150 9.23 18.10 -22.27
N LEU A 151 9.98 18.26 -21.18
CA LEU A 151 10.35 19.58 -20.65
C LEU A 151 11.59 20.16 -21.37
N VAL A 152 12.44 19.32 -21.94
CA VAL A 152 13.62 19.75 -22.70
C VAL A 152 13.23 20.25 -24.09
N ASP A 153 12.19 19.68 -24.71
CA ASP A 153 11.71 20.10 -26.04
C ASP A 153 11.06 21.50 -26.08
N TRP A 154 10.80 22.11 -24.92
CA TRP A 154 10.18 23.44 -24.79
C TRP A 154 11.17 24.57 -24.46
N LEU A 155 12.48 24.27 -24.36
CA LEU A 155 13.56 25.25 -24.14
C LEU A 155 14.44 25.39 -25.39
#